data_AF-A0A7X7CSN4-F1
#
_entry.id   AF-A0A7X7CSN4-F1
#
_cell.length_a   1.000
_cell.length_b   1.000
_cell.length_c   1.000
_cell.angle_alpha   90.00
_cell.angle_beta   90.00
_cell.angle_gamma   90.00
#
_symmetry.space_group_name_H-M   'P 1'
#
loop_
_entity.id
_entity.type
_entity.pdbx_description
1 polymer ?
#
loop_
_entity_poly.entity_id
_entity_poly.type
_entity_poly.pdbx_seq_one_letter_code
_entity_poly.pdbx_strand_id
1 'polypeptide(L)'
;MPSPERVRRLRWRARRGLLENDILLSRFLDARIETMSEVEIEALDRLLDLSDPELLDLILRRRELEGALDTPAVKALLEGLRAA
;
A
#
# COMPACT_ATOMS: atom_id res chain seq x y z
N MET A 1 11.70 7.10 10.19
CA MET A 1 12.00 5.66 10.00
C MET A 1 11.09 4.88 10.92
N PRO A 2 10.27 3.95 10.39
CA PRO A 2 9.28 3.22 11.19
C PRO A 2 9.93 2.28 12.19
N SER A 3 9.25 2.01 13.31
CA SER A 3 9.74 1.02 14.28
C SER A 3 9.70 -0.41 13.70
N PRO A 4 10.60 -1.32 14.13
CA PRO A 4 10.61 -2.69 13.63
C PRO A 4 9.30 -3.45 13.85
N GLU A 5 8.58 -3.15 14.93
CA GLU A 5 7.27 -3.74 15.22
C GLU A 5 6.20 -3.28 14.22
N ARG A 6 6.23 -2.00 13.84
CA ARG A 6 5.29 -1.45 12.86
C ARG A 6 5.56 -2.02 11.47
N VAL A 7 6.83 -2.16 11.08
CA VAL A 7 7.24 -2.83 9.83
C VAL A 7 6.73 -4.26 9.78
N ARG A 8 6.90 -5.04 10.86
CA ARG A 8 6.39 -6.42 10.93
C ARG A 8 4.87 -6.48 10.78
N ARG A 9 4.13 -5.57 11.43
CA ARG A 9 2.66 -5.48 11.32
C ARG A 9 2.23 -5.19 9.89
N LEU A 10 2.84 -4.20 9.22
CA LEU A 10 2.53 -3.82 7.84
C LEU A 10 2.79 -4.97 6.87
N ARG A 11 3.95 -5.62 7.00
CA ARG A 11 4.28 -6.80 6.17
C ARG A 11 3.29 -7.93 6.36
N TRP A 12 2.80 -8.15 7.57
CA TRP A 12 1.76 -9.15 7.82
C TRP A 12 0.43 -8.76 7.16
N ARG A 13 0.01 -7.50 7.27
CA ARG A 13 -1.21 -6.97 6.65
C ARG A 13 -1.17 -6.92 5.11
N ALA A 14 0.03 -6.85 4.55
CA ALA A 14 0.26 -6.84 3.11
C ALA A 14 0.13 -8.24 2.45
N ARG A 15 -0.01 -9.30 3.25
CA ARG A 15 -0.25 -10.66 2.73
C ARG A 15 -1.69 -10.77 2.27
N ARG A 16 -1.90 -11.04 0.98
CA ARG A 16 -3.23 -10.99 0.34
C ARG A 16 -3.64 -12.35 -0.23
N GLY A 17 -4.95 -12.55 -0.40
CA GLY A 17 -5.49 -13.77 -0.99
C GLY A 17 -5.32 -13.81 -2.50
N LEU A 18 -5.25 -12.64 -3.14
CA LEU A 18 -4.96 -12.48 -4.55
C LEU A 18 -3.44 -12.40 -4.80
N LEU A 19 -2.92 -13.30 -5.65
CA LEU A 19 -1.50 -13.42 -5.94
C LEU A 19 -0.90 -12.12 -6.51
N GLU A 20 -1.62 -11.45 -7.40
CA GLU A 20 -1.20 -10.19 -8.00
C GLU A 20 -0.97 -9.11 -6.94
N ASN A 21 -1.91 -8.95 -6.00
CA ASN A 21 -1.77 -7.99 -4.91
C ASN A 21 -0.61 -8.38 -3.98
N ASP A 22 -0.47 -9.67 -3.66
CA ASP A 22 0.57 -10.17 -2.76
C ASP A 22 1.98 -9.90 -3.32
N ILE A 23 2.18 -10.16 -4.62
CA ILE A 23 3.45 -9.88 -5.31
C ILE A 23 3.74 -8.38 -5.36
N LEU A 24 2.76 -7.57 -5.78
CA LEU A 24 2.95 -6.12 -5.93
C LEU A 24 3.26 -5.44 -4.59
N LEU A 25 2.49 -5.77 -3.54
CA LEU A 25 2.71 -5.23 -2.21
C LEU A 25 4.06 -5.70 -1.63
N SER A 26 4.40 -6.98 -1.76
CA SER A 26 5.67 -7.50 -1.24
C SER A 26 6.87 -6.79 -1.87
N ARG A 27 6.89 -6.69 -3.21
CA ARG A 27 7.98 -6.00 -3.94
C ARG A 27 8.06 -4.52 -3.58
N PHE A 28 6.92 -3.85 -3.47
CA PHE A 28 6.88 -2.45 -3.07
C PHE A 28 7.41 -2.23 -1.64
N LEU A 29 7.00 -3.05 -0.69
CA LEU A 29 7.46 -2.94 0.70
C LEU A 29 8.94 -3.26 0.83
N ASP A 30 9.45 -4.26 0.12
CA ASP A 30 10.89 -4.58 0.10
C ASP A 30 11.74 -3.40 -0.38
N ALA A 31 11.24 -2.62 -1.35
CA ALA A 31 11.96 -1.47 -1.89
C ALA A 31 11.85 -0.21 -1.02
N ARG A 32 10.72 0.00 -0.32
CA ARG A 32 10.38 1.31 0.26
C ARG A 32 10.31 1.34 1.79
N ILE A 33 9.90 0.25 2.43
CA ILE A 33 9.38 0.28 3.83
C ILE A 33 10.36 0.87 4.85
N GLU A 34 11.67 0.67 4.67
CA GLU A 34 12.69 1.18 5.58
C GLU A 34 12.86 2.71 5.52
N THR A 35 12.54 3.31 4.36
CA THR A 35 12.72 4.74 4.10
C THR A 35 11.44 5.56 4.22
N MET A 36 10.29 4.90 4.42
CA MET A 36 9.00 5.57 4.51
C MET A 36 8.92 6.51 5.73
N SER A 37 8.33 7.67 5.50
CA SER A 37 7.95 8.62 6.54
C SER A 37 6.72 8.15 7.32
N GLU A 38 6.47 8.73 8.50
CA GLU A 38 5.27 8.41 9.29
C GLU A 38 3.97 8.67 8.51
N VAL A 39 3.94 9.72 7.68
CA VAL A 39 2.79 10.06 6.83
C VAL A 39 2.57 9.00 5.76
N GLU A 40 3.62 8.50 5.11
CA GLU A 40 3.51 7.41 4.15
C GLU A 40 3.12 6.09 4.82
N ILE A 41 3.58 5.85 6.05
CA ILE A 41 3.21 4.64 6.78
C ILE A 41 1.73 4.65 7.16
N GLU A 42 1.20 5.77 7.66
CA GLU A 42 -0.25 5.93 7.89
C GLU A 42 -1.02 5.86 6.56
N ALA A 43 -0.44 6.47 5.52
CA ALA A 43 -0.71 6.28 4.10
C ALA A 43 -1.10 4.84 3.74
N LEU A 44 -0.12 3.98 3.97
CA LEU A 44 -0.13 2.56 3.66
C LEU A 44 -1.08 1.79 4.57
N ASP A 45 -1.14 2.11 5.87
CA ASP A 45 -2.10 1.48 6.80
C ASP A 45 -3.54 1.62 6.27
N ARG A 46 -3.93 2.82 5.82
CA ARG A 46 -5.26 3.08 5.22
C ARG A 46 -5.47 2.34 3.91
N LEU A 47 -4.46 2.30 3.04
CA LEU A 47 -4.53 1.56 1.78
C LEU A 47 -4.70 0.05 2.04
N LEU A 48 -4.05 -0.48 3.07
CA LEU A 48 -4.12 -1.88 3.48
C LEU A 48 -5.43 -2.25 4.19
N ASP A 49 -6.33 -1.29 4.48
CA ASP A 49 -7.70 -1.57 4.92
C ASP A 49 -8.63 -1.95 3.75
N LEU A 50 -8.22 -1.70 2.50
CA LEU A 50 -8.98 -2.08 1.31
C LEU A 50 -8.99 -3.60 1.10
N SER A 51 -10.12 -4.11 0.60
CA SER A 51 -10.22 -5.50 0.17
C SER A 51 -9.37 -5.80 -1.07
N ASP A 52 -9.12 -7.08 -1.36
CA ASP A 52 -8.30 -7.48 -2.51
C ASP A 52 -8.85 -7.01 -3.87
N PRO A 53 -10.15 -7.15 -4.17
CA PRO A 53 -10.71 -6.64 -5.42
C PRO A 53 -10.58 -5.12 -5.55
N GLU A 54 -10.83 -4.38 -4.47
CA GLU A 54 -10.77 -2.91 -4.48
C GLU A 54 -9.35 -2.39 -4.69
N LEU A 55 -8.38 -2.98 -4.00
CA LEU A 55 -6.97 -2.63 -4.17
C LEU A 55 -6.51 -2.91 -5.61
N LEU A 56 -6.88 -4.07 -6.16
CA LEU A 56 -6.51 -4.43 -7.52
C LEU A 56 -7.14 -3.47 -8.54
N ASP A 57 -8.42 -3.12 -8.38
CA ASP A 57 -9.10 -2.18 -9.30
C ASP A 57 -8.46 -0.78 -9.26
N LEU A 58 -8.00 -0.33 -8.09
CA LEU A 58 -7.21 0.91 -7.98
C LEU A 58 -5.86 0.77 -8.68
N ILE A 59 -5.14 -0.33 -8.49
CA ILE A 59 -3.84 -0.55 -9.16
C ILE A 59 -4.03 -0.57 -10.69
N LEU A 60 -5.08 -1.24 -11.18
CA LEU A 60 -5.39 -1.37 -12.59
C LEU A 60 -6.05 -0.13 -13.22
N ARG A 61 -6.21 0.98 -12.47
CA ARG A 61 -6.89 2.21 -12.93
C ARG A 61 -8.32 1.98 -13.41
N ARG A 62 -8.99 0.95 -12.86
CA ARG A 62 -10.43 0.72 -13.07
C ARG A 62 -11.28 1.55 -12.12
N ARG A 63 -10.67 2.00 -11.03
CA ARG A 63 -11.23 2.90 -10.02
C ARG A 63 -10.23 3.98 -9.68
N GLU A 64 -10.72 5.13 -9.24
CA GLU A 64 -9.93 6.22 -8.69
C GLU A 64 -10.07 6.29 -7.17
N LEU A 65 -9.10 6.95 -6.51
CA LEU A 65 -9.18 7.21 -5.08
C LEU A 65 -10.28 8.22 -4.78
N GLU A 66 -11.09 7.94 -3.77
CA GLU A 66 -12.24 8.77 -3.38
C GLU A 66 -12.25 9.02 -1.88
N GLY A 67 -12.91 10.12 -1.47
CA GLY A 67 -13.16 10.45 -0.06
C GLY A 67 -11.89 10.57 0.77
N ALA A 68 -11.85 9.89 1.92
CA ALA A 68 -10.75 9.97 2.88
C ALA A 68 -9.42 9.36 2.39
N LEU A 69 -9.46 8.56 1.32
CA LEU A 69 -8.27 8.00 0.67
C LEU A 69 -7.69 8.93 -0.40
N ASP A 70 -8.45 9.94 -0.86
CA ASP A 70 -7.93 10.93 -1.79
C ASP A 70 -7.03 11.95 -1.07
N THR A 71 -5.83 11.49 -0.73
CA THR A 71 -4.78 12.33 -0.17
C THR A 71 -3.52 12.23 -1.03
N PRO A 72 -2.67 13.28 -1.05
CA PRO A 72 -1.41 13.24 -1.80
C PRO A 72 -0.52 12.06 -1.42
N ALA A 73 -0.51 11.65 -0.15
CA ALA A 73 0.28 10.52 0.35
C ALA A 73 -0.21 9.18 -0.23
N VAL A 74 -1.51 8.90 -0.17
CA VAL A 74 -2.09 7.65 -0.74
C VAL A 74 -1.90 7.63 -2.25
N LYS A 75 -2.10 8.77 -2.94
CA LYS A 75 -1.86 8.90 -4.39
C LYS A 75 -0.41 8.54 -4.76
N ALA A 76 0.56 9.09 -4.05
CA ALA A 76 1.97 8.79 -4.29
C ALA A 76 2.31 7.31 -4.05
N LEU A 77 1.73 6.69 -3.02
CA LEU A 77 1.90 5.26 -2.75
C LEU A 77 1.27 4.39 -3.84
N LEU A 78 0.07 4.75 -4.30
CA LEU A 78 -0.62 4.02 -5.36
C LEU A 78 0.15 4.08 -6.68
N GLU A 79 0.71 5.24 -7.04
CA GLU A 79 1.60 5.34 -8.21
C GLU A 79 2.88 4.51 -8.03
N GLY A 80 3.45 4.48 -6.82
CA GLY A 80 4.59 3.60 -6.51
C GLY A 80 4.27 2.11 -6.68
N LEU A 81 3.07 1.68 -6.27
CA LEU A 81 2.59 0.31 -6.47
C LEU A 81 2.32 -0.02 -7.95
N ARG A 82 1.82 0.95 -8.73
CA ARG A 82 1.59 0.81 -10.17
C ARG A 82 2.90 0.67 -10.97
N ALA A 83 4.02 1.14 -10.42
CA ALA A 83 5.34 1.10 -11.06
C ALA A 83 6.25 -0.06 -10.60
N ALA A 84 5.78 -0.90 -9.67
CA ALA A 84 6.59 -1.93 -9.00
C ALA A 84 6.91 -3.16 -9.85
#